data_AF-A0AAW8KJ02-F1
#
_entry.id   AF-A0AAW8KJ02-F1
#
_cell.length_a   1.000
_cell.length_b   1.000
_cell.length_c   1.000
_cell.angle_alpha   90.00
_cell.angle_beta   90.00
_cell.angle_gamma   90.00
#
_symmetry.space_group_name_H-M   'P 1'
#
loop_
_entity.id
_entity.type
_entity.pdbx_description
1 polymer ?
#
loop_
_entity_poly.entity_id
_entity_poly.type
_entity_poly.pdbx_seq_one_letter_code
_entity_poly.pdbx_strand_id
1 'polypeptide(L)' 'MTIEQANTYLKENKKEFLDRIYRGKLTPSPVRRVEIPKLDGGTRKLGIPTVIDRIIQQAIMQQLMPIYEPLFSE' A
#
# COMPACT_ATOMS: atom_id res chain seq x y z
N MET A 1 -4.60 3.11 13.08
CA MET A 1 -3.13 3.29 13.05
C MET A 1 -2.79 4.52 12.23
N THR A 2 -2.10 5.47 12.85
CA THR A 2 -1.50 6.63 12.17
C THR A 2 -0.20 6.23 11.46
N ILE A 3 0.41 7.16 10.72
CA ILE A 3 1.71 6.93 10.10
C ILE A 3 2.80 6.79 11.17
N GLU A 4 2.79 7.59 12.25
CA GLU A 4 3.83 7.49 13.29
C GLU A 4 3.78 6.13 14.00
N GLN A 5 2.58 5.59 14.23
CA GLN A 5 2.38 4.30 14.89
C GLN A 5 2.86 3.09 14.06
N ALA A 6 2.93 3.23 12.74
CA ALA A 6 3.21 2.10 11.85
C ALA A 6 4.62 1.53 12.02
N ASN A 7 5.61 2.38 12.29
CA ASN A 7 6.99 1.92 12.51
C ASN A 7 7.09 1.05 13.76
N THR A 8 6.47 1.47 14.86
CA THR A 8 6.43 0.70 16.11
C THR A 8 5.70 -0.63 15.92
N TYR A 9 4.52 -0.60 15.31
CA TYR A 9 3.76 -1.82 15.00
C TYR A 9 4.58 -2.82 14.17
N LEU A 10 5.25 -2.36 13.12
CA LEU A 10 6.07 -3.24 12.27
C LEU A 10 7.27 -3.83 13.01
N LYS A 11 7.91 -3.07 13.92
CA LYS A 11 9.01 -3.59 14.74
C LYS A 11 8.55 -4.69 15.67
N GLU A 12 7.44 -4.47 16.36
CA GLU A 12 6.87 -5.42 17.33
C GLU A 12 6.33 -6.69 16.65
N ASN A 13 5.71 -6.55 15.47
CA ASN A 13 5.02 -7.64 14.79
C ASN A 13 5.83 -8.24 13.62
N LYS A 14 7.11 -7.86 13.47
CA LYS A 14 7.96 -8.18 12.31
C LYS A 14 7.96 -9.67 11.95
N LYS A 15 8.16 -10.53 12.95
CA LYS A 15 8.33 -11.98 12.74
C LYS A 15 7.06 -12.62 12.17
N GLU A 16 5.92 -12.37 12.80
CA GLU A 16 4.63 -12.87 12.34
C GLU A 16 4.28 -12.31 10.95
N PHE A 17 4.49 -11.01 10.76
CA PHE A 17 4.22 -10.34 9.50
C PHE A 17 5.00 -10.95 8.34
N LEU A 18 6.32 -11.18 8.51
CA LEU A 18 7.15 -11.81 7.50
C LEU A 18 6.75 -13.28 7.25
N ASP A 19 6.46 -14.05 8.30
CA ASP A 19 6.01 -15.45 8.14
C ASP A 19 4.73 -15.53 7.30
N ARG A 20 3.76 -14.63 7.54
CA ARG A 20 2.54 -14.55 6.72
C ARG A 20 2.84 -14.23 5.25
N ILE A 21 3.78 -13.34 4.96
CA ILE A 21 4.20 -13.02 3.59
C ILE A 21 4.84 -14.24 2.93
N TYR A 22 5.84 -14.86 3.57
CA TYR A 22 6.56 -15.98 3.00
C TYR A 22 5.69 -17.23 2.79
N ARG A 23 4.64 -17.40 3.60
CA ARG A 23 3.65 -18.47 3.44
C ARG A 23 2.53 -18.13 2.44
N GLY A 24 2.55 -16.95 1.83
CA GLY A 24 1.47 -16.49 0.95
C GLY A 24 0.13 -16.29 1.68
N LYS A 25 0.16 -16.07 3.00
CA LYS A 25 -1.02 -15.89 3.87
C LYS A 25 -1.26 -14.43 4.27
N LEU A 26 -0.66 -13.49 3.54
CA LEU A 26 -0.93 -12.08 3.72
C LEU A 26 -2.21 -11.71 2.96
N THR A 27 -3.28 -11.40 3.69
CA THR A 27 -4.52 -10.86 3.12
C THR A 27 -4.54 -9.34 3.30
N PRO A 28 -4.58 -8.55 2.21
CA PRO A 28 -4.68 -7.10 2.29
C PRO A 28 -5.97 -6.66 2.97
N SER A 29 -5.94 -5.51 3.65
CA SER A 29 -7.16 -4.96 4.26
C SER A 29 -8.04 -4.26 3.22
N PRO A 30 -9.36 -4.18 3.44
CA PRO A 30 -10.24 -3.42 2.56
C PRO A 30 -9.86 -1.93 2.56
N VAL A 31 -9.92 -1.30 1.38
CA VAL A 31 -9.61 0.13 1.23
C VAL A 31 -10.73 1.01 1.78
N ARG A 32 -10.37 2.12 2.44
CA ARG A 32 -11.33 3.12 2.91
C ARG A 32 -11.81 3.98 1.73
N ARG A 33 -13.12 4.10 1.55
CA ARG A 33 -13.73 4.97 0.53
C ARG A 33 -13.79 6.42 1.00
N VAL A 34 -13.33 7.34 0.17
CA VAL A 34 -13.43 8.78 0.39
C VAL A 34 -13.80 9.45 -0.92
N GLU A 35 -14.76 10.37 -0.90
CA GLU A 35 -15.07 11.22 -2.05
C GLU A 35 -14.41 12.59 -1.87
N ILE A 36 -13.75 13.07 -2.92
CA ILE A 36 -13.15 14.42 -2.95
C ILE A 36 -13.67 15.18 -4.18
N PRO A 37 -13.85 16.51 -4.12
CA PRO A 37 -14.25 17.29 -5.28
C PRO A 37 -13.15 17.27 -6.36
N LYS A 38 -13.54 17.31 -7.64
CA LYS A 38 -12.62 17.58 -8.75
C LYS A 38 -12.61 19.07 -9.10
N LEU A 39 -11.55 19.52 -9.77
CA LEU A 39 -11.39 20.91 -10.22
C LEU A 39 -12.40 21.30 -11.30
N ASP A 40 -12.78 20.35 -12.16
CA ASP A 40 -13.70 20.50 -13.30
C ASP A 40 -15.17 20.26 -12.93
N GLY A 41 -15.46 20.04 -11.65
CA GLY A 41 -16.78 19.65 -11.16
C GLY A 41 -16.94 18.13 -11.00
N GLY A 42 -17.91 17.74 -10.16
CA GLY A 42 -18.13 16.35 -9.78
C GLY A 42 -17.20 15.82 -8.68
N THR A 43 -17.30 14.53 -8.39
CA THR A 43 -16.57 13.86 -7.30
C THR A 43 -15.59 12.80 -7.83
N ARG A 44 -14.46 12.65 -7.15
CA ARG A 44 -13.48 11.58 -7.33
C ARG A 44 -13.56 10.63 -6.14
N LYS A 45 -13.82 9.35 -6.43
CA LYS A 45 -13.83 8.28 -5.42
C LYS A 45 -12.41 7.76 -5.23
N LEU A 46 -11.86 7.94 -4.04
CA LEU A 46 -10.58 7.37 -3.63
C LEU A 46 -10.79 6.07 -2.86
N GLY A 47 -9.90 5.11 -3.08
CA GLY A 47 -9.71 3.95 -2.22
C GLY A 47 -8.39 4.11 -1.49
N ILE A 48 -8.43 4.35 -0.18
CA ILE A 48 -7.25 4.61 0.64
C ILE A 48 -6.89 3.30 1.38
N PRO A 49 -5.78 2.62 1.05
CA PRO A 49 -5.33 1.43 1.76
C PRO A 49 -4.86 1.76 3.18
N THR A 50 -4.74 0.75 4.04
CA THR A 50 -4.12 0.93 5.36
C THR A 50 -2.65 1.31 5.22
N VAL A 51 -2.03 1.85 6.28
CA VAL A 51 -0.61 2.24 6.24
C VAL A 51 0.28 1.03 5.91
N ILE A 52 -0.04 -0.15 6.46
CA ILE A 52 0.71 -1.39 6.23
C ILE A 52 0.58 -1.84 4.78
N ASP A 53 -0.63 -1.83 4.23
CA ASP A 53 -0.85 -2.19 2.83
C ASP A 53 -0.11 -1.24 1.88
N ARG A 54 -0.07 0.07 2.18
CA ARG A 54 0.70 1.03 1.37
C ARG A 54 2.20 0.75 1.44
N ILE A 55 2.74 0.37 2.60
CA ILE A 55 4.16 0.01 2.73
C ILE A 55 4.48 -1.23 1.89
N ILE A 56 3.63 -2.26 1.93
CA ILE A 56 3.81 -3.48 1.12
C ILE A 56 3.73 -3.15 -0.37
N GLN A 57 2.71 -2.38 -0.79
CA GLN A 57 2.56 -1.96 -2.18
C GLN A 57 3.77 -1.16 -2.66
N GLN A 58 4.30 -0.27 -1.83
CA GLN A 58 5.52 0.50 -2.14
C GLN A 58 6.75 -0.40 -2.27
N ALA A 59 6.92 -1.39 -1.38
CA ALA A 59 8.03 -2.33 -1.46
C ALA A 59 7.97 -3.18 -2.73
N ILE A 60 6.78 -3.63 -3.13
CA ILE A 60 6.57 -4.34 -4.40
C ILE A 60 6.90 -3.40 -5.57
N MET A 61 6.35 -2.19 -5.56
CA MET A 61 6.59 -1.20 -6.62
C MET A 61 8.08 -0.93 -6.82
N GLN A 62 8.86 -0.76 -5.75
CA GLN A 62 10.30 -0.52 -5.83
C GLN A 62 11.08 -1.65 -6.53
N GLN A 63 10.60 -2.90 -6.45
CA GLN A 63 11.21 -4.02 -7.17
C GLN A 63 10.72 -4.12 -8.62
N LEU A 64 9.46 -3.77 -8.87
CA LEU A 64 8.86 -3.87 -10.20
C LEU A 64 9.24 -2.70 -11.11
N MET A 65 9.41 -1.48 -10.58
CA MET A 65 9.77 -0.31 -11.39
C MET A 65 11.00 -0.53 -12.28
N PRO A 66 12.17 -0.98 -11.78
CA PRO A 66 13.35 -1.15 -12.65
C PRO A 66 13.15 -2.21 -13.76
N ILE A 67 12.15 -3.09 -13.63
CA ILE A 67 11.80 -4.10 -14.62
C ILE A 67 10.88 -3.51 -15.70
N TYR A 68 9.87 -2.75 -15.29
CA TYR A 68 8.82 -2.27 -16.20
C TYR A 68 9.08 -0.88 -16.77
N GLU A 69 9.79 -0.01 -16.06
CA GLU A 69 10.06 1.36 -16.52
C GLU A 69 10.74 1.39 -17.90
N PRO A 70 11.76 0.57 -18.20
CA PRO A 70 12.40 0.56 -19.51
C PRO A 70 11.52 0.01 -20.65
N LEU A 71 10.38 -0.60 -20.32
CA LEU A 71 9.44 -1.18 -21.27
C LEU A 71 8.31 -0.21 -21.65
N PHE A 72 8.14 0.88 -20.91
CA PHE A 72 7.14 1.89 -21.25
C PHE A 72 7.57 2.67 -22.49
N SER A 73 6.58 3.06 -23.30
CA SER A 73 6.81 4.00 -24.39
C SER A 73 7.16 5.38 -23.83
N GLU A 74 7.95 6.14 -24.56
CA GLU A 74 8.12 7.58 -24.32
C GLU A 74 6.80 8.35 -24.47
#